data_AF-A0A4Z1CFN8-F1
#
_entry.id   AF-A0A4Z1CFN8-F1
#
_cell.length_a   1.000
_cell.length_b   1.000
_cell.length_c   1.000
_cell.angle_alpha   90.00
_cell.angle_beta   90.00
_cell.angle_gamma   90.00
#
_symmetry.space_group_name_H-M   'P 1'
#
loop_
_entity.id
_entity.type
_entity.pdbx_description
1 polymer ?
#
loop_
_entity_poly.entity_id
_entity_poly.type
_entity_poly.pdbx_seq_one_letter_code
_entity_poly.pdbx_strand_id
1 'polypeptide(L)'
;MENLEHLISAYFHQDWNHVYATRKDAVADFVRRSPERAAMVPQEVDELLSSTDDDEELAARLSAMGFDDAPSDGERAFLIEVQAHLRREGQAE
;
A
#
# COMPACT_ATOMS: atom_id res chain seq x y z
N MET A 1 1.79 -11.71 3.50
CA MET A 1 1.86 -10.36 2.89
C MET A 1 1.70 -10.43 1.38
N GLU A 2 0.86 -11.33 0.85
CA GLU A 2 0.71 -11.53 -0.60
C GLU A 2 -0.19 -10.45 -1.23
N ASN A 3 -1.16 -9.89 -0.47
CA ASN A 3 -2.05 -8.86 -1.00
C ASN A 3 -1.38 -7.49 -1.00
N LEU A 4 -0.63 -7.18 0.07
CA LEU A 4 0.17 -5.97 0.14
C LEU A 4 1.24 -5.94 -0.96
N GLU A 5 2.01 -7.02 -1.13
CA GLU A 5 3.00 -7.14 -2.20
C GLU A 5 2.35 -6.98 -3.58
N HIS A 6 1.20 -7.61 -3.80
CA HIS A 6 0.48 -7.47 -5.06
C HIS A 6 0.02 -6.04 -5.32
N LEU A 7 -0.50 -5.33 -4.32
CA LEU A 7 -0.87 -3.91 -4.42
C LEU A 7 0.34 -3.06 -4.80
N ILE A 8 1.45 -3.22 -4.06
CA ILE A 8 2.69 -2.48 -4.26
C ILE A 8 3.24 -2.72 -5.67
N SER A 9 3.44 -3.98 -6.04
CA SER A 9 4.04 -4.36 -7.32
C SER A 9 3.14 -4.01 -8.52
N ALA A 10 1.82 -4.16 -8.41
CA ALA A 10 0.91 -3.93 -9.52
C ALA A 10 0.45 -2.47 -9.68
N TYR A 11 0.41 -1.68 -8.59
CA TYR A 11 -0.15 -0.32 -8.60
C TYR A 11 0.86 0.77 -8.23
N PHE A 12 1.97 0.44 -7.55
CA PHE A 12 3.00 1.38 -7.11
C PHE A 12 4.38 1.08 -7.73
N HIS A 13 4.39 0.51 -8.94
CA HIS A 13 5.60 0.33 -9.74
C HIS A 13 6.18 1.68 -10.20
N GLN A 14 7.44 1.73 -10.65
CA GLN A 14 8.16 2.95 -11.06
C GLN A 14 7.33 3.97 -11.90
N ASP A 15 6.53 3.49 -12.87
CA ASP A 15 5.66 4.32 -13.72
C ASP A 15 4.22 4.52 -13.20
N TRP A 16 3.93 4.27 -11.93
CA TRP A 16 2.56 4.36 -11.41
C TRP A 16 1.96 5.76 -11.61
N ASN A 17 2.80 6.80 -11.51
CA ASN A 17 2.41 8.19 -11.70
C ASN A 17 2.01 8.55 -13.15
N HIS A 18 2.37 7.71 -14.13
CA HIS A 18 1.90 7.84 -15.52
C HIS A 18 0.47 7.29 -15.69
N VAL A 19 0.06 6.35 -14.83
CA VAL A 19 -1.24 5.69 -14.88
C VAL A 19 -2.23 6.39 -13.96
N TYR A 20 -1.80 6.78 -12.77
CA TYR A 20 -2.64 7.34 -11.73
C TYR A 20 -2.14 8.72 -11.31
N ALA A 21 -3.04 9.70 -11.28
CA ALA A 21 -2.71 11.06 -10.85
C ALA A 21 -2.40 11.15 -9.35
N THR A 22 -2.94 10.24 -8.54
CA THR A 22 -2.70 10.18 -7.09
C THR A 22 -2.68 8.74 -6.61
N ARG A 23 -1.98 8.50 -5.49
CA ARG A 23 -1.96 7.20 -4.79
C ARG A 23 -3.38 6.71 -4.43
N LYS A 24 -4.27 7.66 -4.14
CA LYS A 24 -5.69 7.37 -3.83
C LYS A 24 -6.42 6.75 -5.02
N ASP A 25 -6.18 7.26 -6.23
CA ASP A 25 -6.80 6.73 -7.44
C ASP A 25 -6.37 5.27 -7.71
N ALA A 26 -5.08 4.98 -7.52
CA ALA A 26 -4.54 3.63 -7.63
C ALA A 26 -5.17 2.66 -6.61
N VAL A 27 -5.28 3.09 -5.35
CA VAL A 27 -5.90 2.29 -4.27
C VAL A 27 -7.40 2.11 -4.51
N ALA A 28 -8.11 3.14 -4.97
CA ALA A 28 -9.52 3.04 -5.29
C ALA A 28 -9.78 2.04 -6.44
N ASP A 29 -8.94 2.03 -7.48
CA ASP A 29 -9.05 1.03 -8.55
C ASP A 29 -8.75 -0.38 -8.03
N PHE A 30 -7.76 -0.54 -7.13
CA PHE A 30 -7.49 -1.83 -6.48
C PHE A 30 -8.68 -2.33 -5.65
N VAL A 31 -9.30 -1.47 -4.83
CA VAL A 31 -10.51 -1.82 -4.06
C VAL A 31 -11.62 -2.26 -5.01
N ARG A 32 -11.82 -1.52 -6.10
CA ARG A 32 -12.86 -1.82 -7.09
C ARG A 32 -12.63 -3.14 -7.82
N ARG A 33 -11.37 -3.47 -8.13
CA ARG A 33 -11.00 -4.71 -8.85
C ARG A 33 -10.86 -5.92 -7.94
N SER A 34 -10.51 -5.73 -6.69
CA SER A 34 -10.18 -6.81 -5.76
C SER A 34 -10.57 -6.46 -4.33
N PRO A 35 -11.89 -6.33 -4.04
CA PRO A 35 -12.37 -5.93 -2.72
C PRO A 35 -11.96 -6.93 -1.62
N GLU A 36 -11.94 -8.23 -1.92
CA GLU A 36 -11.51 -9.27 -0.98
C GLU A 36 -10.05 -9.10 -0.56
N ARG A 37 -9.16 -8.78 -1.51
CA ARG A 37 -7.75 -8.51 -1.23
C ARG A 37 -7.58 -7.19 -0.51
N ALA A 38 -8.32 -6.17 -0.94
CA ALA A 38 -8.32 -4.85 -0.32
C ALA A 38 -8.77 -4.88 1.15
N ALA A 39 -9.66 -5.80 1.54
CA ALA A 39 -10.04 -6.01 2.93
C ALA A 39 -8.90 -6.64 3.77
N MET A 40 -8.02 -7.43 3.16
CA MET A 40 -6.89 -8.09 3.85
C MET A 40 -5.65 -7.20 3.97
N VAL A 41 -5.41 -6.30 3.01
CA VAL A 41 -4.24 -5.42 3.01
C VAL A 41 -4.09 -4.61 4.31
N PRO A 42 -5.14 -3.98 4.88
CA PRO A 42 -5.02 -3.21 6.11
C PRO A 42 -4.48 -4.02 7.30
N GLN A 43 -4.84 -5.30 7.39
CA GLN A 43 -4.34 -6.20 8.42
C GLN A 43 -2.87 -6.54 8.17
N GLU A 44 -2.48 -6.86 6.92
CA GLU A 44 -1.08 -7.14 6.58
C GLU A 44 -0.17 -5.93 6.83
N VAL A 45 -0.66 -4.71 6.59
CA VAL A 45 0.04 -3.46 6.93
C VAL A 45 0.21 -3.31 8.44
N ASP A 46 -0.83 -3.61 9.23
CA ASP A 46 -0.77 -3.53 10.70
C ASP A 46 0.27 -4.53 11.26
N GLU A 47 0.27 -5.76 10.75
CA GLU A 47 1.25 -6.79 11.12
C GLU A 47 2.67 -6.36 10.75
N LEU A 48 2.87 -5.77 9.58
CA LEU A 48 4.17 -5.27 9.15
C LEU A 48 4.68 -4.14 10.05
N LEU A 49 3.83 -3.14 10.32
CA LEU A 49 4.16 -2.00 11.18
C LEU A 49 4.37 -2.41 12.64
N SER A 50 3.67 -3.46 13.10
CA SER A 50 3.86 -4.00 14.44
C SER A 50 5.09 -4.91 14.55
N SER A 51 5.53 -5.52 13.45
CA SER A 51 6.70 -6.41 13.43
C SER A 51 8.01 -5.68 13.15
N THR A 52 7.96 -4.45 12.65
CA THR A 52 9.15 -3.64 12.31
C THR A 52 9.01 -2.25 12.90
N ASP A 53 9.87 -1.93 13.86
CA ASP A 53 9.96 -0.59 14.45
C ASP A 53 10.86 0.32 13.60
N ASP A 54 11.88 -0.25 12.95
CA ASP A 54 12.86 0.47 12.12
C ASP A 54 12.35 0.81 10.71
N ASP A 55 12.31 2.10 10.38
CA ASP A 55 11.89 2.58 9.06
C ASP A 55 12.84 2.11 7.92
N GLU A 56 14.14 1.93 8.18
CA GLU A 56 15.08 1.36 7.19
C GLU A 56 14.74 -0.09 6.82
N GLU A 57 14.36 -0.91 7.81
CA GLU A 57 13.95 -2.29 7.54
C GLU A 57 12.60 -2.33 6.81
N LEU A 58 11.70 -1.41 7.14
CA LEU A 58 10.43 -1.24 6.44
C LEU A 58 10.66 -0.88 4.96
N ALA A 59 11.55 0.06 4.69
CA ALA A 59 11.92 0.46 3.34
C ALA A 59 12.56 -0.68 2.55
N ALA A 60 13.47 -1.45 3.16
CA ALA A 60 14.06 -2.62 2.53
C ALA A 60 12.99 -3.67 2.16
N ARG A 61 11.99 -3.89 3.03
CA ARG A 61 10.89 -4.82 2.73
C ARG A 61 9.99 -4.31 1.62
N LEU A 62 9.62 -3.03 1.62
CA LEU A 62 8.82 -2.45 0.55
C LEU A 62 9.56 -2.48 -0.79
N SER A 63 10.85 -2.14 -0.79
CA SER A 63 11.70 -2.24 -1.98
C SER A 63 11.77 -3.68 -2.49
N ALA A 64 11.87 -4.68 -1.60
CA ALA A 64 11.82 -6.09 -1.97
C ALA A 64 10.47 -6.51 -2.58
N MET A 65 9.37 -5.87 -2.18
CA MET A 65 8.03 -6.04 -2.77
C MET A 65 7.84 -5.29 -4.10
N GLY A 66 8.86 -4.55 -4.57
CA GLY A 66 8.81 -3.77 -5.81
C GLY A 66 8.27 -2.35 -5.63
N PHE A 67 8.25 -1.83 -4.40
CA PHE A 67 7.97 -0.43 -4.14
C PHE A 67 9.16 0.41 -4.60
N ASP A 68 8.95 1.19 -5.65
CA ASP A 68 9.97 2.10 -6.21
C ASP A 68 9.64 3.57 -5.89
N ASP A 69 8.49 3.84 -5.28
CA ASP A 69 8.13 5.18 -4.82
C ASP A 69 8.90 5.49 -3.53
N ALA A 70 9.59 6.62 -3.48
CA ALA A 70 10.23 7.12 -2.27
C ALA A 70 9.35 8.25 -1.68
N PRO A 71 8.35 7.94 -0.84
CA PRO A 71 7.48 8.95 -0.26
C PRO A 71 8.29 9.93 0.58
N SER A 72 8.09 11.23 0.39
CA SER A 72 8.81 12.27 1.13
C SER A 72 8.55 12.25 2.64
N ASP A 73 7.41 11.70 3.06
CA ASP A 73 7.00 11.52 4.47
C ASP A 73 7.45 10.16 5.06
N GLY A 74 8.13 9.32 4.26
CA GLY A 74 8.60 7.99 4.65
C GLY A 74 7.59 6.86 4.39
N GLU A 75 8.11 5.64 4.37
CA GLU A 75 7.39 4.42 4.01
C GLU A 75 6.25 4.11 4.99
N ARG A 76 6.49 4.36 6.28
CA ARG A 76 5.49 4.20 7.34
C ARG A 76 4.29 5.12 7.12
N ALA A 77 4.53 6.39 6.78
CA ALA A 77 3.47 7.34 6.51
C ALA A 77 2.66 6.93 5.26
N PHE A 78 3.34 6.46 4.22
CA PHE A 78 2.68 5.91 3.03
C PHE A 78 1.78 4.72 3.36
N LEU A 79 2.28 3.74 4.13
CA LEU A 79 1.49 2.56 4.53
C LEU A 79 0.27 2.95 5.37
N ILE A 80 0.41 3.90 6.29
CA ILE A 80 -0.70 4.42 7.09
C ILE A 80 -1.75 5.10 6.20
N GLU A 81 -1.32 5.90 5.21
CA GLU A 81 -2.24 6.54 4.27
C GLU A 81 -3.01 5.51 3.44
N VAL A 82 -2.32 4.50 2.89
CA VAL A 82 -2.94 3.41 2.11
C VAL A 82 -3.93 2.62 2.99
N GLN A 83 -3.53 2.24 4.20
CA GLN A 83 -4.39 1.55 5.16
C GLN A 83 -5.65 2.36 5.49
N ALA A 84 -5.49 3.66 5.77
CA ALA A 84 -6.61 4.55 6.09
C ALA A 84 -7.57 4.69 4.92
N HIS A 85 -7.06 4.77 3.69
CA HIS A 85 -7.88 4.86 2.50
C HIS A 85 -8.64 3.56 2.24
N LEU A 86 -7.97 2.40 2.32
CA LEU A 86 -8.60 1.07 2.18
C LEU A 86 -9.71 0.86 3.21
N ARG A 87 -9.47 1.23 4.47
CA ARG A 87 -10.50 1.17 5.52
C ARG A 87 -11.69 2.06 5.20
N ARG A 88 -11.48 3.26 4.66
CA ARG A 88 -12.57 4.17 4.27
C ARG A 88 -13.40 3.61 3.11
N GLU A 89 -12.74 3.08 2.08
CA GLU A 89 -13.43 2.53 0.90
C GLU A 89 -14.14 1.20 1.22
N GLY A 90 -13.58 0.38 2.10
CA GLY A 90 -14.20 -0.88 2.55
C GLY A 90 -15.33 -0.73 3.57
N GLN A 91 -15.56 0.47 4.12
CA GLN A 91 -16.66 0.77 5.06
C GLN A 91 -17.85 1.48 4.37
N ALA A 92 -17.75 1.78 3.07
CA ALA A 92 -18.83 2.36 2.29
C ALA A 92 -19.79 1.25 1.82
N GLU A 93 -20.51 0.64 2.77
CA GLU A 93 -21.64 -0.27 2.53
C GLU A 93 -22.97 0.41 2.92
#